data_AF-A0A7Z9WUB7-F1
#
_entry.id   AF-A0A7Z9WUB7-F1
#
_cell.length_a   1.000
_cell.length_b   1.000
_cell.length_c   1.000
_cell.angle_alpha   90.00
_cell.angle_beta   90.00
_cell.angle_gamma   90.00
#
_symmetry.space_group_name_H-M   'P 1'
#
loop_
_entity.id
_entity.type
_entity.pdbx_description
1 polymer ?
#
loop_
_entity_poly.entity_id
_entity_poly.type
_entity_poly.pdbx_seq_one_letter_code
_entity_poly.pdbx_strand_id
1 'polypeptide(L)' 'MQHPLYQKARFMTSAPTIRQAPPDEGWEVAFAGRSNAGKSSALNAITSQKALARVSKTPGRTQLINFFAL' A
#
# COMPACT_ATOMS: atom_id res chain seq x y z
N MET A 1 2.76 5.83 -18.16
CA MET A 1 4.22 5.60 -18.19
C MET A 1 4.63 4.98 -16.85
N GLN A 2 5.36 3.87 -16.85
CA GLN A 2 5.88 3.26 -15.61
C GLN A 2 7.23 3.90 -15.29
N HIS A 3 7.37 4.53 -14.12
CA HIS A 3 8.61 5.19 -13.71
C HIS A 3 9.53 4.20 -12.98
N PRO A 4 10.82 4.07 -13.34
CA PRO A 4 11.73 3.08 -12.72
C PRO A 4 11.82 3.15 -11.19
N LEU A 5 11.62 4.34 -10.62
CA LEU A 5 11.59 4.52 -9.16
C LEU A 5 10.51 3.67 -8.49
N TYR A 6 9.30 3.62 -9.06
CA TYR A 6 8.17 2.93 -8.43
C TYR A 6 8.30 1.40 -8.43
N GLN A 7 9.15 0.86 -9.31
CA GLN A 7 9.48 -0.57 -9.34
C GLN A 7 10.32 -1.02 -8.15
N LYS A 8 10.96 -0.07 -7.44
CA LYS A 8 11.74 -0.34 -6.23
C LYS A 8 10.89 -0.41 -4.97
N ALA A 9 9.60 -0.05 -5.05
CA ALA A 9 8.71 -0.02 -3.89
C ALA A 9 8.78 -1.33 -3.06
N ARG A 10 8.77 -1.21 -1.74
CA ARG A 10 8.78 -2.33 -0.77
C ARG A 10 7.76 -2.09 0.32
N PHE A 11 7.21 -3.17 0.84
CA PHE A 11 6.41 -3.11 2.07
C PHE A 11 7.29 -2.65 3.22
N MET A 12 6.84 -1.63 3.97
CA MET A 12 7.56 -1.09 5.11
C MET A 12 6.97 -1.59 6.41
N THR A 13 5.69 -1.30 6.67
CA THR A 13 5.01 -1.71 7.90
C THR A 13 3.49 -1.64 7.76
N SER A 14 2.78 -2.18 8.73
CA SER A 14 1.34 -2.05 8.89
C SER A 14 1.03 -1.44 10.26
N ALA A 15 0.17 -0.41 10.28
CA ALA A 15 -0.29 0.22 11.52
C ALA A 15 -1.79 -0.03 11.74
N PRO A 16 -2.23 -0.40 12.95
CA PRO A 16 -3.66 -0.55 13.25
C PRO A 16 -4.38 0.80 13.37
N THR A 17 -3.64 1.88 13.65
CA THR A 17 -4.16 3.25 13.72
C THR A 17 -3.09 4.22 13.23
N ILE A 18 -3.48 5.42 12.81
CA ILE A 18 -2.55 6.47 12.38
C ILE A 18 -1.57 6.88 13.49
N ARG A 19 -1.94 6.73 14.77
CA ARG A 19 -1.05 7.03 15.91
C ARG A 19 0.12 6.07 16.03
N GLN A 20 0.02 4.90 15.39
CA GLN A 20 1.07 3.88 15.33
C GLN A 20 1.70 3.83 13.94
N ALA A 21 1.49 4.86 13.12
CA ALA A 21 2.17 5.02 11.85
C ALA A 21 3.67 5.27 12.08
N PRO A 22 4.52 4.97 11.08
CA PRO A 22 5.89 5.49 11.02
C PRO A 22 5.90 7.04 11.15
N PRO A 23 7.06 7.64 11.45
CA PRO A 23 7.22 9.10 11.38
C PRO A 23 6.76 9.65 10.03
N ASP A 24 6.01 10.75 10.06
CA ASP A 24 5.56 11.46 8.87
C ASP A 24 6.72 12.29 8.30
N GLU A 25 7.46 11.69 7.38
CA GLU A 25 8.66 12.25 6.77
C GLU A 25 8.55 12.29 5.25
N GLY A 26 8.73 13.48 4.67
CA GLY A 26 8.73 13.66 3.22
C GLY A 26 7.32 13.79 2.63
N TRP A 27 7.07 13.08 1.52
CA TRP A 27 5.80 13.14 0.79
C TRP A 27 5.17 11.75 0.71
N GLU A 28 3.93 11.65 1.18
CA GLU A 28 3.16 10.41 1.11
C GLU A 28 1.99 10.50 0.12
N VAL A 29 1.61 9.35 -0.45
CA VAL A 29 0.42 9.21 -1.31
C VAL A 29 -0.51 8.17 -0.71
N ALA A 30 -1.69 8.59 -0.27
CA ALA A 30 -2.69 7.71 0.29
C ALA A 30 -3.60 7.11 -0.81
N PHE A 31 -3.76 5.78 -0.78
CA PHE A 31 -4.76 5.07 -1.59
C PHE A 31 -6.02 4.82 -0.75
N ALA A 32 -7.11 5.50 -1.05
CA ALA A 32 -8.39 5.35 -0.36
C ALA A 32 -9.51 4.85 -1.30
N GLY A 33 -10.46 4.09 -0.76
CA GLY A 33 -11.57 3.54 -1.53
C GLY A 33 -12.23 2.31 -0.88
N ARG A 34 -13.46 1.98 -1.30
CA ARG A 34 -14.30 0.93 -0.68
C ARG A 34 -13.70 -0.48 -0.75
N SER A 35 -13.04 -0.84 -1.85
CA SER A 35 -12.52 -2.20 -2.08
C SER A 35 -11.03 -2.30 -1.78
N ASN A 36 -10.63 -3.24 -0.93
CA ASN A 36 -9.20 -3.54 -0.71
C ASN A 36 -8.56 -4.15 -1.95
N ALA A 37 -9.28 -5.02 -2.66
CA ALA A 37 -8.80 -5.61 -3.90
C ALA A 37 -8.50 -4.55 -4.97
N GLY A 38 -9.36 -3.53 -5.11
CA GLY A 38 -9.13 -2.44 -6.07
C GLY A 38 -7.88 -1.61 -5.73
N LYS A 39 -7.72 -1.20 -4.46
CA LYS A 39 -6.55 -0.45 -3.99
C LYS A 39 -5.25 -1.23 -4.17
N SER A 40 -5.22 -2.48 -3.72
CA SER A 40 -4.04 -3.35 -3.86
C SER A 40 -3.69 -3.61 -5.33
N SER A 41 -4.68 -3.82 -6.21
CA SER A 41 -4.45 -3.99 -7.64
C SER A 41 -3.89 -2.71 -8.29
N ALA A 42 -4.40 -1.53 -7.93
CA ALA A 42 -3.88 -0.26 -8.45
C ALA A 42 -2.43 -0.02 -8.01
N LEU A 43 -2.10 -0.28 -6.74
CA LEU A 43 -0.73 -0.17 -6.23
C LEU A 43 0.22 -1.13 -6.96
N ASN A 44 -0.18 -2.38 -7.15
CA ASN A 44 0.60 -3.38 -7.89
C ASN A 44 0.81 -2.98 -9.36
N ALA A 45 -0.19 -2.37 -10.00
CA ALA A 45 -0.11 -1.92 -11.38
C ALA A 45 0.82 -0.71 -11.56
N ILE A 46 0.76 0.28 -10.66
CA ILE A 46 1.61 1.50 -10.73
C ILE A 46 3.07 1.19 -10.42
N THR A 47 3.32 0.23 -9.51
CA THR A 47 4.66 -0.21 -9.12
C THR A 47 5.22 -1.32 -10.00
N SER A 48 4.43 -1.85 -10.93
CA SER A 48 4.77 -3.01 -11.76
C SER A 48 5.19 -4.26 -10.94
N GLN A 49 4.66 -4.41 -9.74
CA GLN A 49 4.93 -5.53 -8.84
C GLN A 49 3.67 -6.33 -8.57
N LYS A 50 3.64 -7.60 -9.02
CA LYS A 50 2.43 -8.43 -8.95
C LYS A 50 1.96 -8.78 -7.53
N ALA A 51 2.86 -8.71 -6.54
CA ALA A 51 2.61 -9.18 -5.18
C ALA A 51 3.07 -8.21 -4.09
N LEU A 52 3.25 -6.92 -4.41
CA LEU A 52 3.66 -5.90 -3.42
C LEU A 52 2.59 -5.73 -2.35
N ALA A 53 1.34 -5.44 -2.76
CA ALA A 53 0.19 -5.49 -1.88
C ALA A 53 -0.57 -6.81 -2.07
N ARG A 54 -0.85 -7.47 -0.94
CA ARG A 54 -1.68 -8.68 -0.92
C ARG A 54 -3.12 -8.32 -1.31
N VAL A 55 -3.64 -9.02 -2.32
CA VAL A 55 -5.04 -8.95 -2.74
C VAL A 55 -5.78 -10.12 -2.06
N SER A 56 -6.43 -9.88 -0.93
CA SER A 56 -7.34 -10.87 -0.33
C SER A 56 -8.77 -10.61 -0.76
N LYS A 57 -9.48 -11.66 -1.19
CA LYS A 57 -10.93 -11.64 -1.48
C LYS A 57 -11.76 -11.86 -0.22
N THR A 58 -11.18 -12.45 0.83
CA THR A 58 -11.87 -12.74 2.08
C THR A 58 -11.85 -11.51 2.98
N PRO A 59 -13.01 -10.97 3.40
CA PRO A 59 -13.06 -9.85 4.33
C PRO A 59 -12.41 -10.23 5.66
N GLY A 60 -11.40 -9.47 6.08
CA GLY A 60 -10.80 -9.57 7.41
C GLY A 60 -11.48 -8.62 8.39
N ARG A 61 -11.62 -9.04 9.65
CA ARG A 61 -12.26 -8.27 10.74
C ARG A 61 -11.40 -7.10 11.26
N THR A 62 -10.11 -7.09 10.93
CA THR A 62 -9.15 -6.02 11.28
C THR A 62 -8.59 -5.40 10.02
N GLN A 63 -8.77 -4.09 9.84
CA GLN A 63 -8.16 -3.32 8.75
C GLN A 63 -6.90 -2.62 9.28
N LEU A 64 -5.77 -2.87 8.62
CA LEU A 64 -4.50 -2.18 8.90
C LEU A 64 -4.25 -1.14 7.81
N ILE A 65 -3.57 -0.06 8.17
CA ILE A 65 -2.98 0.91 7.24
C ILE A 65 -1.62 0.34 6.81
N ASN A 66 -1.43 0.09 5.52
CA ASN A 66 -0.19 -0.47 5.00
C ASN A 66 0.68 0.62 4.39
N PHE A 67 1.93 0.69 4.82
CA PHE A 67 2.92 1.65 4.35
C PHE A 67 3.93 0.96 3.43
N PHE A 68 4.30 1.66 2.36
CA PHE A 68 5.25 1.20 1.37
C PHE A 68 6.28 2.31 1.12
N ALA A 69 7.56 1.95 1.03
CA ALA A 69 8.67 2.87 0.77
C ALA A 69 9.28 2.59 -0.61
N LEU A 70 9.93 3.59 -1.22
CA LEU A 70 10.60 3.50 -2.53
C LEU A 70 12.08 3.13 -2.41
#